data_AF-A0A0G4K604-F1
#
_entry.id   AF-A0A0G4K604-F1
#
_cell.length_a   1.000
_cell.length_b   1.000
_cell.length_c   1.000
_cell.angle_alpha   90.00
_cell.angle_beta   90.00
_cell.angle_gamma   90.00
#
_symmetry.space_group_name_H-M   'P 1'
#
loop_
_entity.id
_entity.type
_entity.pdbx_description
1 polymer ?
#
loop_
_entity_poly.entity_id
_entity_poly.type
_entity_poly.pdbx_seq_one_letter_code
_entity_poly.pdbx_strand_id
1 'polypeptide(L)'
;MKTKILLSLFIISLISSIAFAQPPVADPAKEPRYRYEATPRDREPVPPTPRHRAGARGDIYRMCRNAGIYLTDQQIDEMSKIFYEYELKINDLEYQKRNIDYKFKLEREKIDIDLNLIKDLINQKKDLEKEIDYLRIEKDVTVLDVLTDEQLAQLNSYRMRYYYYR
;
A
#
# COMPACT_ATOMS: atom_id res chain seq x y z
N MET A 1 13.01 -30.49 -50.63
CA MET A 1 13.90 -30.40 -49.43
C MET A 1 15.28 -29.83 -49.79
N LYS A 2 15.37 -28.64 -50.40
CA LYS A 2 16.68 -28.02 -50.75
C LYS A 2 16.86 -26.58 -50.22
N THR A 3 15.79 -25.91 -49.81
CA THR A 3 15.83 -24.56 -49.24
C THR A 3 16.12 -24.51 -47.74
N LYS A 4 15.87 -25.60 -46.99
CA LYS A 4 16.12 -25.66 -45.54
C LYS A 4 17.60 -25.85 -45.16
N ILE A 5 18.43 -26.35 -46.08
CA ILE A 5 19.86 -26.59 -45.83
C ILE A 5 20.70 -25.31 -46.03
N LEU A 6 20.25 -24.41 -46.93
CA LEU A 6 20.94 -23.14 -47.18
C LEU A 6 20.78 -22.14 -46.03
N LEU A 7 19.64 -22.16 -45.34
CA LEU A 7 19.34 -21.25 -44.24
C LEU A 7 20.13 -21.59 -42.95
N SER A 8 20.39 -22.87 -42.70
CA SER A 8 21.19 -23.32 -41.56
C SER A 8 22.69 -23.00 -41.69
N LEU A 9 23.22 -22.98 -42.93
CA LEU A 9 24.64 -22.65 -43.17
C LEU A 9 24.93 -21.15 -43.01
N PHE A 10 23.94 -20.28 -43.23
CA PHE A 10 24.11 -18.83 -43.08
C PHE A 10 24.18 -18.40 -41.60
N ILE A 11 23.48 -19.11 -40.72
CA ILE A 11 23.44 -18.79 -39.27
C ILE A 11 24.75 -19.18 -38.59
N ILE A 12 25.40 -20.27 -39.01
CA ILE A 12 26.67 -20.72 -38.42
C ILE A 12 27.84 -19.79 -38.82
N SER A 13 27.80 -19.20 -40.02
CA SER A 13 28.80 -18.22 -40.47
C SER A 13 28.71 -16.87 -39.74
N LEU A 14 27.55 -16.52 -39.15
CA LEU A 14 27.36 -15.25 -38.46
C LEU A 14 27.84 -15.28 -37.00
N ILE A 15 28.00 -16.48 -36.42
CA ILE A 15 28.38 -16.67 -35.01
C ILE A 15 29.92 -16.71 -34.85
N SER A 16 30.67 -17.07 -35.90
CA SER A 16 32.15 -17.15 -35.84
C SER A 16 32.89 -15.81 -35.94
N SER A 17 32.20 -14.68 -36.20
CA SER A 17 32.81 -13.35 -36.31
C SER A 17 32.72 -12.50 -35.03
N ILE A 18 32.16 -13.03 -33.93
CA ILE A 18 32.09 -12.31 -32.64
C ILE A 18 33.22 -12.76 -31.67
N ALA A 19 34.02 -13.76 -32.05
CA ALA A 19 35.01 -14.37 -31.14
C ALA A 19 36.36 -13.64 -31.00
N PHE A 20 36.58 -12.48 -31.64
CA PHE A 20 37.81 -11.70 -31.45
C PHE A 20 37.54 -10.19 -31.39
N ALA A 21 37.00 -9.73 -30.26
CA ALA A 21 37.07 -8.34 -29.84
C ALA A 21 36.92 -8.24 -28.31
N GLN A 22 37.92 -8.71 -27.56
CA GLN A 22 38.05 -8.27 -26.17
C GLN A 22 38.74 -6.90 -26.16
N PRO A 23 38.10 -5.80 -25.70
CA PRO A 23 38.82 -4.57 -25.41
C PRO A 23 39.73 -4.80 -24.20
N PRO A 24 40.87 -4.09 -24.09
CA PRO A 24 41.76 -4.23 -22.94
C PRO A 24 41.01 -3.88 -21.64
N VAL A 25 41.32 -4.61 -20.57
CA VAL A 25 40.77 -4.40 -19.23
C VAL A 25 40.99 -2.94 -18.82
N ALA A 26 39.92 -2.24 -18.48
CA ALA A 26 39.97 -0.86 -18.02
C ALA A 26 40.66 -0.75 -16.65
N ASP A 27 41.58 0.21 -16.53
CA ASP A 27 42.24 0.60 -15.28
C ASP A 27 41.21 1.26 -14.34
N PRO A 28 40.94 0.69 -13.14
CA PRO A 28 39.92 1.21 -12.23
C PRO A 28 40.24 2.59 -11.63
N ALA A 29 41.43 3.17 -11.91
CA ALA A 29 41.83 4.48 -11.39
C ALA A 29 41.45 5.67 -12.28
N LYS A 30 40.78 5.48 -13.43
CA LYS A 30 40.53 6.54 -14.43
C LYS A 30 39.08 6.71 -14.91
N GLU A 31 38.07 6.37 -14.10
CA GLU A 31 36.69 6.75 -14.41
C GLU A 31 36.26 8.07 -13.74
N PRO A 32 35.74 9.07 -14.48
CA PRO A 32 34.94 10.11 -13.88
C PRO A 32 33.66 9.46 -13.32
N ARG A 33 33.35 9.74 -12.05
CA ARG A 33 32.16 9.21 -11.35
C ARG A 33 30.89 9.69 -12.06
N TYR A 34 30.41 8.94 -13.05
CA TYR A 34 29.11 9.15 -13.66
C TYR A 34 28.02 8.75 -12.65
N ARG A 35 27.40 9.78 -12.06
CA ARG A 35 26.12 9.68 -11.37
C ARG A 35 25.12 9.09 -12.36
N TYR A 36 24.62 7.89 -12.09
CA TYR A 36 23.54 7.29 -12.86
C TYR A 36 22.28 8.18 -12.68
N GLU A 37 22.07 9.14 -13.59
CA GLU A 37 20.77 9.75 -13.76
C GLU A 37 19.89 8.74 -14.50
N ALA A 38 18.88 8.22 -13.79
CA ALA A 38 17.89 7.33 -14.37
C ALA A 38 17.14 8.07 -15.49
N THR A 39 17.10 7.45 -16.67
CA THR A 39 16.30 7.92 -17.81
C THR A 39 14.81 7.93 -17.45
N PRO A 40 14.05 8.97 -17.82
CA PRO A 40 12.62 9.05 -17.51
C PRO A 40 11.85 8.22 -18.53
N ARG A 41 11.64 6.93 -18.24
CA ARG A 41 10.69 6.10 -18.98
C ARG A 41 9.73 5.42 -18.01
N ASP A 42 8.48 5.80 -18.14
CA ASP A 42 7.30 5.07 -17.68
C ASP A 42 7.25 4.70 -16.19
N ARG A 43 7.53 5.69 -15.32
CA ARG A 43 6.75 5.75 -14.08
C ARG A 43 5.36 6.20 -14.50
N GLU A 44 4.45 5.26 -14.77
CA GLU A 44 3.06 5.51 -14.41
C GLU A 44 3.10 6.13 -13.01
N PRO A 45 2.44 7.28 -12.77
CA PRO A 45 2.29 7.74 -11.41
C PRO A 45 1.60 6.58 -10.72
N VAL A 46 2.34 5.85 -9.87
CA VAL A 46 1.73 5.07 -8.81
C VAL A 46 0.75 6.07 -8.22
N PRO A 47 -0.58 5.91 -8.40
CA PRO A 47 -1.52 6.83 -7.80
C PRO A 47 -1.07 6.84 -6.35
N PRO A 48 -0.74 8.01 -5.77
CA PRO A 48 -0.16 8.05 -4.45
C PRO A 48 -1.01 7.09 -3.66
N THR A 49 -0.40 5.97 -3.21
CA THR A 49 -1.05 5.18 -2.18
C THR A 49 -1.50 6.25 -1.21
N PRO A 50 -2.77 6.27 -0.79
CA PRO A 50 -3.15 7.15 0.27
C PRO A 50 -2.15 6.79 1.36
N ARG A 51 -1.08 7.60 1.51
CA ARG A 51 -0.40 7.78 2.78
C ARG A 51 -1.62 8.05 3.59
N HIS A 52 -2.03 7.06 4.39
CA HIS A 52 -3.13 7.22 5.29
C HIS A 52 -2.86 8.59 5.88
N ARG A 53 -3.65 9.57 5.45
CA ARG A 53 -3.76 10.79 6.20
C ARG A 53 -4.30 10.18 7.47
N ALA A 54 -3.43 9.96 8.45
CA ALA A 54 -3.82 9.74 9.82
C ALA A 54 -4.86 10.82 10.04
N GLY A 55 -6.13 10.43 10.06
CA GLY A 55 -7.20 11.17 9.41
C GLY A 55 -7.42 12.53 10.00
N ALA A 56 -6.63 13.55 9.68
CA ALA A 56 -6.71 14.89 10.26
C ALA A 56 -6.83 14.94 11.81
N ARG A 57 -6.65 13.82 12.51
CA ARG A 57 -6.92 13.58 13.93
C ARG A 57 -5.67 12.92 14.46
N GLY A 58 -5.02 13.61 15.40
CA GLY A 58 -3.86 13.05 16.04
C GLY A 58 -4.19 11.72 16.67
N ASP A 59 -3.28 10.77 16.52
CA ASP A 59 -3.14 9.64 17.42
C ASP A 59 -3.77 9.90 18.81
N ILE A 60 -4.63 9.00 19.29
CA ILE A 60 -5.29 9.09 20.60
C ILE A 60 -4.29 9.36 21.72
N TYR A 61 -3.07 8.80 21.66
CA TYR A 61 -2.00 9.06 22.62
C TYR A 61 -1.62 10.55 22.64
N ARG A 62 -1.55 11.17 21.45
CA ARG A 62 -1.28 12.60 21.30
C ARG A 62 -2.47 13.44 21.77
N MET A 63 -3.71 13.00 21.49
CA MET A 63 -4.91 13.71 21.95
C MET A 63 -5.02 13.70 23.48
N CYS A 64 -4.81 12.55 24.13
CA CYS A 64 -4.78 12.45 25.59
C CYS A 64 -3.71 13.38 26.18
N ARG A 65 -2.47 13.33 25.66
CA ARG A 65 -1.40 14.23 26.12
C ARG A 65 -1.78 15.70 26.00
N ASN A 66 -2.33 16.12 24.85
CA ASN A 66 -2.74 17.50 24.63
C ASN A 66 -3.93 17.93 25.50
N ALA A 67 -4.77 16.98 25.90
CA ALA A 67 -5.86 17.22 26.85
C ALA A 67 -5.37 17.29 28.31
N GLY A 68 -4.10 17.00 28.60
CA GLY A 68 -3.56 16.90 29.95
C GLY A 68 -3.88 15.57 30.64
N ILE A 69 -4.18 14.53 29.86
CA ILE A 69 -4.46 13.18 30.33
C ILE A 69 -3.19 12.36 30.21
N TYR A 70 -2.73 11.83 31.35
CA TYR A 70 -1.63 10.89 31.42
C TYR A 70 -2.19 9.48 31.55
N LEU A 71 -1.91 8.65 30.55
CA LEU A 71 -2.32 7.25 30.52
C LEU A 71 -1.40 6.43 31.40
N THR A 72 -1.98 5.45 32.11
CA THR A 72 -1.19 4.44 32.83
C THR A 72 -0.59 3.44 31.85
N ASP A 73 0.46 2.72 32.27
CA ASP A 73 1.08 1.67 31.46
C ASP A 73 0.06 0.57 31.08
N GLN A 74 -0.86 0.26 31.99
CA GLN A 74 -1.95 -0.69 31.73
C GLN A 74 -2.88 -0.21 30.62
N GLN A 75 -3.28 1.07 30.65
CA GLN A 75 -4.11 1.66 29.60
C GLN A 75 -3.38 1.66 28.26
N ILE A 76 -2.08 1.97 28.24
CA ILE A 76 -1.28 1.96 27.01
C ILE A 76 -1.20 0.55 26.41
N ASP A 77 -0.99 -0.47 27.24
CA ASP A 77 -0.95 -1.87 26.81
C ASP A 77 -2.31 -2.32 26.24
N GLU A 78 -3.40 -2.00 26.93
CA GLU A 78 -4.75 -2.33 26.49
C GLU A 78 -5.13 -1.64 25.18
N MET A 79 -4.87 -0.33 25.06
CA MET A 79 -5.07 0.40 23.81
C MET A 79 -4.23 -0.21 22.67
N SER A 80 -2.98 -0.57 22.94
CA SER A 80 -2.09 -1.19 21.94
C SER A 80 -2.60 -2.55 21.45
N LYS A 81 -3.16 -3.36 22.34
CA LYS A 81 -3.82 -4.63 22.00
C LYS A 81 -5.03 -4.40 21.09
N ILE A 82 -5.90 -3.47 21.46
CA ILE A 82 -7.07 -3.09 20.65
C ILE A 82 -6.61 -2.66 19.25
N PHE A 83 -5.64 -1.73 19.17
CA PHE A 83 -5.11 -1.30 17.87
C PHE A 83 -4.62 -2.48 17.05
N TYR A 84 -3.80 -3.35 17.63
CA TYR A 84 -3.25 -4.51 16.93
C TYR A 84 -4.34 -5.43 16.37
N GLU A 85 -5.35 -5.78 17.18
CA GLU A 85 -6.43 -6.67 16.76
C GLU A 85 -7.25 -6.10 15.61
N TYR A 86 -7.61 -4.80 15.67
CA TYR A 86 -8.36 -4.16 14.59
C TYR A 86 -7.51 -3.97 13.32
N GLU A 87 -6.23 -3.65 13.45
CA GLU A 87 -5.33 -3.56 12.30
C GLU A 87 -5.19 -4.93 11.60
N LEU A 88 -5.14 -6.05 12.35
CA LEU A 88 -5.16 -7.38 11.73
C LEU A 88 -6.43 -7.63 10.91
N LYS A 89 -7.61 -7.33 11.48
CA LYS A 89 -8.91 -7.48 10.79
C LYS A 89 -8.98 -6.61 9.54
N ILE A 90 -8.60 -5.33 9.65
CA ILE A 90 -8.61 -4.38 8.53
C ILE A 90 -7.64 -4.83 7.43
N ASN A 91 -6.44 -5.28 7.78
CA ASN A 91 -5.45 -5.75 6.82
C ASN A 91 -5.92 -6.97 6.02
N ASP A 92 -6.65 -7.89 6.66
CA ASP A 92 -7.26 -9.04 5.98
C ASP A 92 -8.30 -8.59 4.94
N LEU A 93 -9.22 -7.69 5.32
CA LEU A 93 -10.21 -7.14 4.39
C LEU A 93 -9.57 -6.33 3.25
N GLU A 94 -8.51 -5.57 3.54
CA GLU A 94 -7.74 -4.86 2.51
C GLU A 94 -7.05 -5.83 1.54
N TYR A 95 -6.59 -6.99 2.02
CA TYR A 95 -6.07 -8.05 1.17
C TYR A 95 -7.16 -8.64 0.28
N GLN A 96 -8.33 -8.93 0.83
CA GLN A 96 -9.48 -9.42 0.06
C GLN A 96 -9.90 -8.41 -1.03
N LYS A 97 -9.89 -7.12 -0.71
CA LYS A 97 -10.16 -6.04 -1.68
C LYS A 97 -9.13 -6.02 -2.83
N ARG A 98 -7.84 -6.19 -2.53
CA ARG A 98 -6.80 -6.33 -3.59
C ARG A 98 -7.04 -7.56 -4.46
N ASN A 99 -7.47 -8.68 -3.86
CA ASN A 99 -7.83 -9.89 -4.61
C ASN A 99 -8.99 -9.62 -5.59
N ILE A 100 -10.00 -8.84 -5.18
CA ILE A 100 -11.08 -8.41 -6.07
C ILE A 100 -10.54 -7.53 -7.21
N ASP A 101 -9.62 -6.61 -6.94
CA ASP A 101 -9.00 -5.77 -7.97
C ASP A 101 -8.24 -6.62 -9.02
N TYR A 102 -7.57 -7.69 -8.59
CA TYR A 102 -6.96 -8.65 -9.52
C TYR A 102 -8.01 -9.37 -10.37
N LYS A 103 -9.10 -9.85 -9.78
CA LYS A 103 -10.20 -10.50 -10.52
C LYS A 103 -10.84 -9.56 -11.54
N PHE A 104 -11.03 -8.28 -11.19
CA PHE A 104 -11.48 -7.26 -12.13
C PHE A 104 -10.56 -7.12 -13.33
N LYS A 105 -9.25 -7.06 -13.09
CA LYS A 105 -8.25 -6.93 -14.16
C LYS A 105 -8.32 -8.13 -15.10
N LEU A 106 -8.35 -9.35 -14.55
CA LEU A 106 -8.44 -10.58 -15.34
C LEU A 106 -9.72 -10.64 -16.19
N GLU A 107 -10.86 -10.23 -15.63
CA GLU A 107 -12.12 -10.26 -16.37
C GLU A 107 -12.13 -9.25 -17.52
N ARG A 108 -11.54 -8.07 -17.32
CA ARG A 108 -11.47 -7.01 -18.34
C ARG A 108 -10.52 -7.32 -19.49
N GLU A 109 -9.58 -8.25 -19.30
CA GLU A 109 -8.64 -8.69 -20.35
C GLU A 109 -9.26 -9.74 -21.28
N LYS A 110 -10.43 -10.30 -20.95
CA LYS A 110 -11.13 -11.27 -21.79
C LYS A 110 -11.79 -10.59 -22.99
N ILE A 111 -11.90 -11.36 -24.09
CA ILE A 111 -12.66 -10.94 -25.28
C ILE A 111 -14.17 -10.96 -25.00
N ASP A 112 -14.63 -11.97 -24.25
CA ASP A 112 -16.01 -12.09 -23.78
C ASP A 112 -16.05 -11.76 -22.27
N ILE A 113 -16.45 -10.53 -21.97
CA ILE A 113 -16.47 -9.99 -20.61
C ILE A 113 -17.79 -10.38 -19.94
N ASP A 114 -17.71 -11.05 -18.78
CA ASP A 114 -18.86 -11.36 -17.96
C ASP A 114 -19.27 -10.14 -17.10
N LEU A 115 -20.27 -9.40 -17.58
CA LEU A 115 -20.82 -8.24 -16.88
C LEU A 115 -21.50 -8.59 -15.55
N ASN A 116 -22.01 -9.81 -15.38
CA ASN A 116 -22.60 -10.23 -14.10
C ASN A 116 -21.49 -10.43 -13.06
N LEU A 117 -20.40 -11.10 -13.44
CA LEU A 117 -19.23 -11.23 -12.58
C LEU A 117 -18.64 -9.86 -12.20
N ILE A 118 -18.52 -8.94 -13.17
CA ILE A 118 -18.07 -7.56 -12.90
C ILE A 118 -18.99 -6.89 -11.87
N LYS A 119 -20.31 -7.00 -12.03
CA LYS A 119 -21.29 -6.43 -11.08
C LYS A 119 -21.15 -7.04 -9.68
N ASP A 120 -20.97 -8.35 -9.59
CA ASP A 120 -20.80 -9.04 -8.31
C ASP A 120 -19.49 -8.64 -7.61
N LEU A 121 -18.39 -8.52 -8.36
CA LEU A 121 -17.12 -8.02 -7.84
C LEU A 121 -17.24 -6.56 -7.35
N ILE A 122 -18.04 -5.71 -8.01
CA ILE A 122 -18.30 -4.33 -7.56
C ILE A 122 -19.00 -4.34 -6.20
N ASN A 123 -20.03 -5.19 -6.05
CA ASN A 123 -20.78 -5.28 -4.81
C ASN A 123 -19.91 -5.82 -3.67
N GLN A 124 -19.17 -6.90 -3.90
CA GLN A 124 -18.22 -7.45 -2.91
C GLN A 124 -17.21 -6.40 -2.45
N LYS A 125 -16.66 -5.62 -3.39
CA LYS A 125 -15.70 -4.56 -3.04
C LYS A 125 -16.33 -3.47 -2.17
N LYS A 126 -17.56 -3.05 -2.48
CA LYS A 126 -18.30 -2.06 -1.68
C LYS A 126 -18.58 -2.56 -0.28
N ASP A 127 -18.96 -3.82 -0.14
CA ASP A 127 -19.23 -4.42 1.16
C ASP A 127 -17.96 -4.46 2.03
N LEU A 128 -16.81 -4.83 1.44
CA LEU A 128 -15.52 -4.77 2.13
C LEU A 128 -15.11 -3.34 2.52
N GLU A 129 -15.33 -2.35 1.64
CA GLU A 129 -15.02 -0.94 1.95
C GLU A 129 -15.86 -0.42 3.11
N LYS A 130 -17.15 -0.75 3.12
CA LYS A 130 -18.06 -0.43 4.23
C LYS A 130 -17.58 -1.06 5.54
N GLU A 131 -17.18 -2.33 5.51
CA GLU A 131 -16.72 -3.05 6.70
C GLU A 131 -15.40 -2.46 7.24
N ILE A 132 -14.46 -2.14 6.35
CA ILE A 132 -13.20 -1.48 6.73
C ILE A 132 -13.46 -0.13 7.41
N ASP A 133 -14.36 0.68 6.85
CA ASP A 133 -14.70 1.97 7.43
C ASP A 133 -15.44 1.83 8.77
N TYR A 134 -16.31 0.83 8.91
CA TYR A 134 -16.93 0.47 10.17
C TYR A 134 -15.87 0.11 11.23
N LEU A 135 -14.98 -0.85 10.93
CA LEU A 135 -13.93 -1.30 11.86
C LEU A 135 -13.00 -0.18 12.30
N ARG A 136 -12.72 0.79 11.42
CA ARG A 136 -11.91 1.97 11.78
C ARG A 136 -12.61 2.84 12.83
N ILE A 137 -13.91 3.06 12.67
CA ILE A 137 -14.70 3.84 13.62
C ILE A 137 -14.90 3.05 14.92
N GLU A 138 -15.22 1.76 14.82
CA GLU A 138 -15.41 0.88 15.95
C GLU A 138 -14.13 0.79 16.80
N LYS A 139 -12.96 0.68 16.16
CA LYS A 139 -11.66 0.78 16.82
C LYS A 139 -11.51 2.09 17.60
N ASP A 140 -11.78 3.23 16.96
CA ASP A 140 -11.67 4.54 17.59
C ASP A 140 -12.62 4.68 18.80
N VAL A 141 -13.81 4.07 18.76
CA VAL A 141 -14.76 4.03 19.88
C VAL A 141 -14.26 3.09 20.98
N THR A 142 -13.88 1.87 20.63
CA THR A 142 -13.41 0.83 21.58
C THR A 142 -12.21 1.30 22.38
N VAL A 143 -11.29 2.03 21.74
CA VAL A 143 -10.10 2.58 22.41
C VAL A 143 -10.47 3.64 23.47
N LEU A 144 -11.59 4.33 23.33
CA LEU A 144 -12.04 5.31 24.33
C LEU A 144 -12.55 4.65 25.61
N ASP A 145 -13.04 3.41 25.53
CA ASP A 145 -13.54 2.66 26.69
C ASP A 145 -12.42 2.28 27.68
N VAL A 146 -11.15 2.41 27.27
CA VAL A 146 -9.97 2.23 28.14
C VAL A 146 -9.76 3.42 29.09
N LEU A 147 -10.33 4.58 28.78
CA LEU A 147 -10.21 5.79 29.61
C LEU A 147 -11.19 5.74 30.78
N THR A 148 -10.82 6.35 31.91
CA THR A 148 -11.79 6.56 32.99
C THR A 148 -12.84 7.60 32.57
N ASP A 149 -13.97 7.64 33.27
CA ASP A 149 -15.02 8.63 33.03
C ASP A 149 -14.49 10.08 33.14
N GLU A 150 -13.60 10.35 34.10
CA GLU A 150 -12.99 11.68 34.22
C GLU A 150 -12.06 12.00 33.04
N GLN A 151 -11.24 11.04 32.62
CA GLN A 151 -10.34 11.20 31.48
C GLN A 151 -11.16 11.41 30.19
N LEU A 152 -12.26 10.66 30.00
CA LEU A 152 -13.14 10.80 28.86
C LEU A 152 -13.82 12.18 28.83
N ALA A 153 -14.30 12.67 29.98
CA ALA A 153 -14.88 14.02 30.10
C ALA A 153 -13.86 15.13 29.80
N GLN A 154 -12.62 14.97 30.27
CA GLN A 154 -11.51 15.88 29.99
C GLN A 154 -11.14 15.88 28.51
N LEU A 155 -11.08 14.71 27.88
CA LEU A 155 -10.79 14.55 26.46
C LEU A 155 -11.89 15.19 25.60
N ASN A 156 -13.16 14.97 25.96
CA ASN A 156 -14.30 15.57 25.26
C ASN A 156 -14.30 17.10 25.37
N SER A 157 -13.99 17.64 26.56
CA SER A 157 -13.84 19.09 26.76
C SER A 157 -12.71 19.67 25.90
N TYR A 158 -11.58 18.97 25.77
CA TYR A 158 -10.51 19.36 24.86
C TYR A 158 -10.96 19.33 23.39
N ARG A 159 -11.63 18.26 22.96
CA ARG A 159 -12.15 18.11 21.59
C ARG A 159 -13.13 19.23 21.25
N MET A 160 -14.07 19.55 22.14
CA MET A 160 -15.04 20.61 21.92
C MET A 160 -14.35 21.97 21.71
N ARG A 161 -13.39 22.33 22.57
CA ARG A 161 -12.62 23.57 22.43
C ARG A 161 -11.82 23.63 21.13
N TYR A 162 -11.21 22.53 20.71
CA TYR A 162 -10.32 22.53 19.56
C TYR A 162 -11.05 22.49 18.21
N TYR A 163 -12.21 21.83 18.15
CA TYR A 163 -12.92 21.58 16.88
C TYR A 163 -14.15 22.46 16.65
N TYR A 164 -14.78 23.01 17.70
CA TYR A 164 -16.04 23.75 17.56
C TYR A 164 -15.93 25.24 17.89
N TYR A 165 -14.92 25.66 18.65
CA TYR A 165 -14.78 27.04 19.12
C TYR A 165 -13.56 27.75 18.49
N ARG A 166 -13.09 27.27 17.34
CA ARG A 166 -11.97 27.84 16.58
C ARG A 166 -12.44 28.24 15.19
#